data_AF-A0A838MVW7-F1
#
_entry.id   AF-A0A838MVW7-F1
#
_cell.length_a   1.000
_cell.length_b   1.000
_cell.length_c   1.000
_cell.angle_alpha   90.00
_cell.angle_beta   90.00
_cell.angle_gamma   90.00
#
_symmetry.space_group_name_H-M   'P 1'
#
loop_
_entity.id
_entity.type
_entity.pdbx_description
1 polymer ?
#
loop_
_entity_poly.entity_id
_entity_poly.type
_entity_poly.pdbx_seq_one_letter_code
_entity_poly.pdbx_strand_id
1 'polypeptide(L)'
;METKIHTLGSQQTDRFHISSDLKDDLWHADAHEGAYEWWYFDALSDDGREAVVIIFLANFIFSPRYNRAAAASLQQRAISSAEISKAVQFPAVAVCFYRDGRPVWRAINEYAAADFAASRAHPECRIGQSSFRLETARGGKRFAITLDEQLRRGRRLRGTFVWEIAEGDLLPAAAEELAGQSFHSWNLVAPRCRVSGSYIIVGRDHRQIEERVFAGVGYHDHNRDTRWLPAAVRSWQWGRAHFAGMTVVFYLYQEIADTAPLPRLCLMQHNALNAPAANFKAADFRRHHFGIRYPHALTFAFKHEDQRAMLQVRQQRVIDGSYFYLRFLADARLELSGGRTLRAPAITEQLAPRALRRRWLDWLTDMRIGKHGRGSFLP
;
A
#
# COMPACT_ATOMS: atom_id res chain seq x y z
N MET A 1 13.30 32.79 -29.95
CA MET A 1 12.84 31.45 -29.54
C MET A 1 12.64 31.54 -28.03
N GLU A 2 11.46 32.00 -27.62
CA GLU A 2 11.18 32.36 -26.22
C GLU A 2 10.85 31.13 -25.38
N THR A 3 11.60 30.98 -24.28
CA THR A 3 11.42 29.96 -23.25
C THR A 3 10.15 30.27 -22.45
N LYS A 4 9.08 29.48 -22.65
CA LYS A 4 7.88 29.56 -21.81
C LYS A 4 8.19 29.04 -20.40
N ILE A 5 8.38 29.95 -19.47
CA ILE A 5 8.30 29.70 -18.03
C ILE A 5 6.81 29.59 -17.71
N HIS A 6 6.35 28.39 -17.38
CA HIS A 6 4.99 28.18 -16.89
C HIS A 6 4.95 28.48 -15.39
N THR A 7 4.49 29.68 -15.04
CA THR A 7 4.05 30.03 -13.69
C THR A 7 2.67 29.39 -13.49
N LEU A 8 2.58 28.35 -12.65
CA LEU A 8 1.30 27.71 -12.30
C LEU A 8 0.49 28.67 -11.41
N GLY A 9 -0.59 29.19 -11.99
CA GLY A 9 -1.66 29.88 -11.27
C GLY A 9 -2.42 28.93 -10.35
N SER A 10 -2.87 29.50 -9.23
CA SER A 10 -3.64 28.95 -8.13
C SER A 10 -4.88 28.11 -8.48
N GLN A 11 -5.19 27.16 -7.60
CA GLN A 11 -6.38 26.31 -7.48
C GLN A 11 -6.39 24.98 -8.25
N GLN A 12 -5.41 24.12 -8.00
CA GLN A 12 -5.67 22.67 -8.01
C GLN A 12 -6.15 22.33 -6.60
N THR A 13 -7.47 22.08 -6.43
CA THR A 13 -7.94 21.44 -5.19
C THR A 13 -7.23 20.09 -5.12
N ASP A 14 -6.37 19.94 -4.13
CA ASP A 14 -5.44 18.82 -4.11
C ASP A 14 -6.22 17.53 -3.81
N ARG A 15 -6.50 16.74 -4.86
CA ARG A 15 -7.26 15.47 -4.77
C ARG A 15 -6.42 14.35 -4.16
N PHE A 16 -5.28 14.68 -3.55
CA PHE A 16 -4.41 13.78 -2.83
C PHE A 16 -4.08 14.33 -1.44
N HIS A 17 -4.67 13.72 -0.42
CA HIS A 17 -4.54 14.09 0.98
C HIS A 17 -3.50 13.23 1.70
N ILE A 18 -2.70 13.85 2.57
CA ILE A 18 -1.71 13.17 3.41
C ILE A 18 -1.99 13.48 4.89
N SER A 19 -2.04 12.44 5.72
CA SER A 19 -1.99 12.57 7.19
C SER A 19 -0.97 11.59 7.78
N SER A 20 -0.74 11.69 9.09
CA SER A 20 0.08 10.75 9.87
C SER A 20 -0.44 10.78 11.30
N ASP A 21 -1.60 10.18 11.52
CA ASP A 21 -2.29 10.14 12.82
C ASP A 21 -2.96 8.78 13.01
N LEU A 22 -2.77 8.16 14.18
CA LEU A 22 -3.45 6.91 14.54
C LEU A 22 -4.98 7.05 14.58
N LYS A 23 -5.52 8.25 14.78
CA LYS A 23 -6.96 8.53 14.72
C LYS A 23 -7.54 8.44 13.31
N ASP A 24 -6.70 8.57 12.29
CA ASP A 24 -7.10 8.39 10.89
C ASP A 24 -6.94 6.92 10.42
N ASP A 25 -6.51 6.03 11.30
CA ASP A 25 -6.35 4.59 11.03
C ASP A 25 -7.64 3.78 11.31
N LEU A 26 -8.75 4.48 11.49
CA LEU A 26 -10.08 3.93 11.74
C LEU A 26 -10.76 3.49 10.45
N TRP A 27 -11.73 2.60 10.55
CA TRP A 27 -12.59 2.26 9.42
C TRP A 27 -13.61 3.38 9.15
N HIS A 28 -13.64 3.88 7.91
CA HIS A 28 -14.50 5.01 7.53
C HIS A 28 -15.88 4.57 7.05
N ALA A 29 -15.99 3.33 6.56
CA ALA A 29 -17.25 2.72 6.12
C ALA A 29 -17.94 3.50 4.99
N ASP A 30 -17.18 3.97 4.01
CA ASP A 30 -17.71 4.68 2.86
C ASP A 30 -18.74 3.83 2.09
N ALA A 31 -19.95 4.40 1.89
CA ALA A 31 -21.09 3.68 1.33
C ALA A 31 -21.10 3.62 -0.21
N HIS A 32 -20.10 4.20 -0.88
CA HIS A 32 -20.03 4.16 -2.34
C HIS A 32 -19.48 2.81 -2.82
N GLU A 33 -20.15 2.16 -3.78
CA GLU A 33 -19.70 0.85 -4.33
C GLU A 33 -18.31 0.86 -4.97
N GLY A 34 -17.85 2.03 -5.44
CA GLY A 34 -16.50 2.21 -5.95
C GLY A 34 -15.47 2.59 -4.88
N ALA A 35 -15.90 2.80 -3.63
CA ALA A 35 -14.98 3.16 -2.56
C ALA A 35 -14.10 1.98 -2.19
N TYR A 36 -12.86 2.29 -1.84
CA TYR A 36 -11.93 1.32 -1.31
C TYR A 36 -11.22 1.87 -0.09
N GLU A 37 -10.83 0.96 0.78
CA GLU A 37 -10.14 1.24 2.03
C GLU A 37 -9.26 0.02 2.36
N TRP A 38 -7.98 0.24 2.66
CA TRP A 38 -7.07 -0.82 3.05
C TRP A 38 -6.00 -0.36 4.03
N TRP A 39 -5.66 -1.27 4.94
CA TRP A 39 -4.55 -1.16 5.87
C TRP A 39 -3.40 -2.01 5.36
N TYR A 40 -2.24 -1.40 5.14
CA TYR A 40 -1.07 -2.05 4.59
C TYR A 40 0.05 -2.06 5.64
N PHE A 41 0.66 -3.21 5.81
CA PHE A 41 1.81 -3.44 6.67
C PHE A 41 2.90 -4.12 5.87
N ASP A 42 4.13 -3.68 6.03
CA ASP A 42 5.28 -4.43 5.53
C ASP A 42 6.45 -4.39 6.50
N ALA A 43 7.42 -5.27 6.26
CA ALA A 43 8.72 -5.24 6.93
C ALA A 43 9.82 -5.88 6.09
N LEU A 44 11.04 -5.40 6.30
CA LEU A 44 12.27 -6.03 5.83
C LEU A 44 13.02 -6.58 7.05
N SER A 45 13.54 -7.80 6.96
CA SER A 45 14.35 -8.39 8.02
C SER A 45 15.66 -7.62 8.23
N ASP A 46 16.25 -7.73 9.41
CA ASP A 46 17.49 -7.03 9.76
C ASP A 46 18.67 -7.39 8.83
N ASP A 47 18.70 -8.62 8.33
CA ASP A 47 19.70 -9.09 7.37
C ASP A 47 19.35 -8.74 5.91
N GLY A 48 18.19 -8.12 5.67
CA GLY A 48 17.70 -7.72 4.36
C GLY A 48 17.31 -8.90 3.44
N ARG A 49 17.29 -10.13 3.94
CA ARG A 49 17.03 -11.33 3.12
C ARG A 49 15.56 -11.69 3.03
N GLU A 50 14.77 -11.33 4.04
CA GLU A 50 13.35 -11.64 4.12
C GLU A 50 12.51 -10.36 4.10
N ALA A 51 11.32 -10.48 3.54
CA ALA A 51 10.32 -9.42 3.59
C ALA A 51 8.94 -10.02 3.81
N VAL A 52 8.08 -9.29 4.50
CA VAL A 52 6.67 -9.62 4.64
C VAL A 52 5.83 -8.43 4.23
N VAL A 53 4.75 -8.71 3.53
CA VAL A 53 3.70 -7.72 3.26
C VAL A 53 2.35 -8.32 3.63
N ILE A 54 1.55 -7.57 4.37
CA ILE A 54 0.23 -7.92 4.88
C ILE A 54 -0.70 -6.77 4.55
N ILE A 55 -1.84 -7.06 3.92
CA ILE A 55 -2.84 -6.05 3.57
C ILE A 55 -4.22 -6.57 3.98
N PHE A 56 -4.92 -5.77 4.77
CA PHE A 56 -6.34 -5.95 5.06
C PHE A 56 -7.12 -4.99 4.18
N LEU A 57 -7.97 -5.51 3.30
CA LEU A 57 -8.73 -4.69 2.35
C LEU A 57 -10.22 -4.81 2.68
N ALA A 58 -10.88 -3.70 2.98
CA ALA A 58 -12.35 -3.68 3.14
C ALA A 58 -13.05 -3.96 1.80
N ASN A 59 -12.51 -3.37 0.73
CA ASN A 59 -12.86 -3.72 -0.64
C ASN A 59 -11.59 -4.06 -1.41
N PHE A 60 -11.51 -5.31 -1.88
CA PHE A 60 -10.35 -5.78 -2.60
C PHE A 60 -10.28 -5.17 -4.00
N ILE A 61 -9.45 -4.15 -4.15
CA ILE A 61 -9.31 -3.36 -5.39
C ILE A 61 -8.93 -4.18 -6.63
N PHE A 62 -8.36 -5.37 -6.47
CA PHE A 62 -8.04 -6.26 -7.60
C PHE A 62 -9.08 -7.36 -7.83
N SER A 63 -10.11 -7.47 -6.98
CA SER A 63 -11.17 -8.47 -7.16
C SER A 63 -11.96 -8.21 -8.43
N PRO A 64 -12.10 -9.20 -9.33
CA PRO A 64 -13.00 -9.09 -10.47
C PRO A 64 -14.46 -8.83 -10.08
N ARG A 65 -14.92 -9.35 -8.92
CA ARG A 65 -16.30 -9.14 -8.47
C ARG A 65 -16.52 -7.70 -8.02
N TYR A 66 -15.63 -7.18 -7.18
CA TYR A 66 -15.62 -5.77 -6.79
C TYR A 66 -15.59 -4.84 -8.01
N ASN A 67 -14.64 -5.05 -8.94
CA ASN A 67 -14.49 -4.21 -10.12
C ASN A 67 -15.73 -4.25 -11.04
N ARG A 68 -16.43 -5.38 -11.13
CA ARG A 68 -17.70 -5.47 -11.86
C ARG A 68 -18.83 -4.73 -11.17
N ALA A 69 -18.97 -4.85 -9.85
CA ALA A 69 -19.97 -4.12 -9.07
C ALA A 69 -19.76 -2.61 -9.20
N ALA A 70 -18.55 -2.13 -8.94
CA ALA A 70 -18.19 -0.71 -9.05
C ALA A 70 -18.42 -0.15 -10.46
N ALA A 71 -18.06 -0.90 -11.52
CA ALA A 71 -18.31 -0.48 -12.89
C ALA A 71 -19.81 -0.40 -13.23
N ALA A 72 -20.62 -1.35 -12.76
CA ALA A 72 -22.07 -1.35 -12.97
C ALA A 72 -22.75 -0.18 -12.24
N SER A 73 -22.35 0.09 -10.99
CA SER A 73 -22.84 1.23 -10.20
C SER A 73 -22.57 2.57 -10.90
N LEU A 74 -21.36 2.74 -11.44
CA LEU A 74 -21.02 3.96 -12.21
C LEU A 74 -21.85 4.12 -13.48
N GLN A 75 -22.16 3.03 -14.18
CA GLN A 75 -23.03 3.07 -15.36
C GLN A 75 -24.47 3.42 -14.99
N GLN A 76 -24.99 2.86 -13.89
CA GLN A 76 -26.34 3.15 -13.42
C GLN A 76 -26.50 4.62 -13.00
N ARG A 77 -25.53 5.17 -12.23
CA ARG A 77 -25.52 6.59 -11.83
C ARG A 77 -25.47 7.56 -13.01
N ALA A 78 -24.91 7.15 -14.14
CA ALA A 78 -24.90 7.96 -15.36
C ALA A 78 -26.26 7.99 -16.08
N ILE A 79 -27.15 7.04 -15.77
CA ILE A 79 -28.44 6.84 -16.47
C ILE A 79 -29.62 7.25 -15.59
N SER A 80 -29.56 7.04 -14.27
CA SER A 80 -30.61 7.47 -13.33
C SER A 80 -30.03 7.93 -11.98
N SER A 81 -30.74 8.87 -11.34
CA SER A 81 -30.47 9.36 -9.98
C SER A 81 -31.12 8.49 -8.88
N ALA A 82 -31.59 7.28 -9.23
CA ALA A 82 -32.33 6.41 -8.32
C ALA A 82 -31.45 5.87 -7.17
N GLU A 83 -32.11 5.53 -6.06
CA GLU A 83 -31.47 5.10 -4.81
C GLU A 83 -30.48 3.94 -5.00
N ILE A 84 -29.27 4.16 -4.48
CA ILE A 84 -28.13 3.26 -4.58
C ILE A 84 -28.43 1.97 -3.80
N SER A 85 -28.30 0.82 -4.45
CA SER A 85 -28.27 -0.48 -3.78
C SER A 85 -27.23 -0.47 -2.67
N LYS A 86 -27.55 -1.05 -1.51
CA LYS A 86 -26.60 -1.20 -0.38
C LYS A 86 -25.26 -1.73 -0.90
N ALA A 87 -24.17 -1.00 -0.63
CA ALA A 87 -22.84 -1.38 -1.10
C ALA A 87 -22.47 -2.77 -0.58
N VAL A 88 -22.13 -3.67 -1.51
CA VAL A 88 -21.63 -5.00 -1.18
C VAL A 88 -20.13 -4.88 -0.94
N GLN A 89 -19.67 -5.34 0.23
CA GLN A 89 -18.25 -5.37 0.55
C GLN A 89 -17.58 -6.61 -0.04
N PHE A 90 -16.34 -6.44 -0.50
CA PHE A 90 -15.49 -7.52 -1.02
C PHE A 90 -14.20 -7.62 -0.20
N PRO A 91 -14.29 -8.00 1.09
CA PRO A 91 -13.14 -7.98 1.98
C PRO A 91 -12.12 -9.03 1.58
N ALA A 92 -10.84 -8.70 1.72
CA ALA A 92 -9.76 -9.65 1.46
C ALA A 92 -8.56 -9.42 2.37
N VAL A 93 -7.80 -10.50 2.57
CA VAL A 93 -6.47 -10.46 3.18
C VAL A 93 -5.45 -10.88 2.14
N ALA A 94 -4.42 -10.07 1.97
CA ALA A 94 -3.27 -10.38 1.13
C ALA A 94 -2.01 -10.49 1.99
N VAL A 95 -1.37 -11.65 1.99
CA VAL A 95 -0.10 -11.89 2.66
C VAL A 95 0.91 -12.42 1.65
N CYS A 96 2.10 -11.83 1.62
CA CYS A 96 3.21 -12.34 0.85
C CYS A 96 4.50 -12.31 1.67
N PHE A 97 5.13 -13.48 1.81
CA PHE A 97 6.47 -13.62 2.36
C PHE A 97 7.46 -13.79 1.23
N TYR A 98 8.56 -13.05 1.31
CA TYR A 98 9.67 -13.10 0.38
C TYR A 98 10.93 -13.56 1.10
N ARG A 99 11.78 -14.30 0.38
CA ARG A 99 13.11 -14.69 0.81
C ARG A 99 14.06 -14.63 -0.37
N ASP A 100 15.20 -13.97 -0.21
CA ASP A 100 16.23 -13.78 -1.23
C ASP A 100 15.63 -13.26 -2.56
N GLY A 101 14.72 -12.29 -2.45
CA GLY A 101 14.02 -11.65 -3.56
C GLY A 101 13.04 -12.55 -4.33
N ARG A 102 12.52 -13.62 -3.72
CA ARG A 102 11.49 -14.50 -4.30
C ARG A 102 10.31 -14.66 -3.35
N PRO A 103 9.06 -14.67 -3.84
CA PRO A 103 7.92 -15.03 -3.00
C PRO A 103 8.01 -16.51 -2.61
N VAL A 104 7.94 -16.79 -1.31
CA VAL A 104 7.96 -18.16 -0.75
C VAL A 104 6.57 -18.63 -0.34
N TRP A 105 5.78 -17.73 0.23
CA TRP A 105 4.39 -17.98 0.62
C TRP A 105 3.53 -16.80 0.22
N ARG A 106 2.40 -17.09 -0.42
CA ARG A 106 1.47 -16.08 -0.90
C ARG A 106 0.03 -16.55 -0.69
N ALA A 107 -0.74 -15.73 0.01
CA ALA A 107 -2.18 -15.86 0.18
C ALA A 107 -2.83 -14.55 -0.25
N ILE A 108 -3.81 -14.63 -1.14
CA ILE A 108 -4.77 -13.55 -1.36
C ILE A 108 -6.13 -14.21 -1.30
N ASN A 109 -6.85 -13.99 -0.20
CA ASN A 109 -8.12 -14.64 0.04
C ASN A 109 -9.21 -13.59 0.16
N GLU A 110 -10.27 -13.76 -0.61
CA GLU A 110 -11.49 -12.98 -0.50
C GLU A 110 -12.50 -13.69 0.39
N TYR A 111 -13.18 -12.89 1.21
CA TYR A 111 -14.12 -13.33 2.23
C TYR A 111 -15.52 -12.79 1.96
N ALA A 112 -16.54 -13.36 2.63
CA ALA A 112 -17.88 -12.80 2.56
C ALA A 112 -17.95 -11.50 3.38
N ALA A 113 -18.88 -10.61 3.05
CA ALA A 113 -19.08 -9.38 3.82
C ALA A 113 -19.34 -9.62 5.32
N ALA A 114 -19.98 -10.75 5.67
CA ALA A 114 -20.23 -11.14 7.06
C ALA A 114 -18.95 -11.52 7.84
N ASP A 115 -17.86 -11.82 7.15
CA ASP A 115 -16.57 -12.18 7.76
C ASP A 115 -15.69 -10.95 8.04
N PHE A 116 -16.12 -9.75 7.64
CA PHE A 116 -15.42 -8.49 7.84
C PHE A 116 -15.98 -7.73 9.04
N ALA A 117 -15.09 -7.24 9.89
CA ALA A 117 -15.40 -6.29 10.94
C ALA A 117 -14.22 -5.35 11.16
N ALA A 118 -14.46 -4.05 11.23
CA ALA A 118 -13.44 -3.06 11.57
C ALA A 118 -14.08 -1.96 12.43
N SER A 119 -13.27 -1.29 13.24
CA SER A 119 -13.78 -0.31 14.20
C SER A 119 -13.70 1.12 13.68
N ARG A 120 -14.74 1.90 14.01
CA ARG A 120 -14.81 3.35 13.75
C ARG A 120 -14.35 4.18 14.95
N ALA A 121 -13.86 3.53 16.00
CA ALA A 121 -13.46 4.16 17.27
C ALA A 121 -12.02 3.84 17.67
N HIS A 122 -11.51 2.67 17.28
CA HIS A 122 -10.14 2.24 17.56
C HIS A 122 -9.54 1.60 16.30
N PRO A 123 -8.22 1.73 16.05
CA PRO A 123 -7.61 1.05 14.92
C PRO A 123 -7.57 -0.47 15.12
N GLU A 124 -8.52 -1.16 14.47
CA GLU A 124 -8.62 -2.61 14.44
C GLU A 124 -9.44 -3.08 13.25
N CYS A 125 -9.07 -4.25 12.72
CA CYS A 125 -9.77 -4.94 11.64
C CYS A 125 -9.65 -6.45 11.82
N ARG A 126 -10.72 -7.17 11.50
CA ARG A 126 -10.78 -8.63 11.43
C ARG A 126 -11.44 -9.02 10.11
N ILE A 127 -10.77 -9.91 9.38
CA ILE A 127 -11.27 -10.50 8.14
C ILE A 127 -11.08 -12.01 8.25
N GLY A 128 -12.20 -12.75 8.34
CA GLY A 128 -12.16 -14.16 8.68
C GLY A 128 -11.50 -14.38 10.05
N GLN A 129 -10.38 -15.09 10.06
CA GLN A 129 -9.58 -15.41 11.26
C GLN A 129 -8.29 -14.58 11.38
N SER A 130 -8.01 -13.71 10.39
CA SER A 130 -6.90 -12.77 10.43
C SER A 130 -7.36 -11.44 11.00
N SER A 131 -6.50 -10.76 11.75
CA SER A 131 -6.82 -9.46 12.34
C SER A 131 -5.58 -8.63 12.62
N PHE A 132 -5.77 -7.32 12.74
CA PHE A 132 -4.84 -6.45 13.47
C PHE A 132 -5.60 -5.62 14.51
N ARG A 133 -4.88 -5.19 15.54
CA ARG A 133 -5.37 -4.20 16.51
C ARG A 133 -4.23 -3.33 17.04
N LEU A 134 -4.52 -2.07 17.31
CA LEU A 134 -3.63 -1.20 18.07
C LEU A 134 -3.73 -1.53 19.57
N GLU A 135 -2.59 -1.74 20.20
CA GLU A 135 -2.43 -1.93 21.63
C GLU A 135 -1.60 -0.79 22.19
N THR A 136 -2.00 -0.27 23.35
CA THR A 136 -1.24 0.72 24.11
C THR A 136 -0.82 0.11 25.43
N ALA A 137 0.49 0.09 25.70
CA ALA A 137 1.06 -0.38 26.96
C ALA A 137 2.05 0.65 27.50
N ARG A 138 2.57 0.43 28.73
CA ARG A 138 3.58 1.32 29.35
C ARG A 138 4.84 1.53 28.47
N GLY A 139 5.15 0.59 27.58
CA GLY A 139 6.29 0.64 26.67
C GLY A 139 6.04 1.31 25.32
N GLY A 140 4.85 1.87 25.08
CA GLY A 140 4.50 2.53 23.82
C GLY A 140 3.27 1.91 23.14
N LYS A 141 3.07 2.29 21.87
CA LYS A 141 1.98 1.81 21.02
C LYS A 141 2.50 0.75 20.05
N ARG A 142 1.69 -0.27 19.77
CA ARG A 142 2.05 -1.35 18.84
C ARG A 142 0.83 -1.90 18.12
N PHE A 143 1.01 -2.40 16.91
CA PHE A 143 -0.01 -3.20 16.23
C PHE A 143 0.27 -4.68 16.43
N ALA A 144 -0.68 -5.40 17.03
CA ALA A 144 -0.66 -6.85 17.11
C ALA A 144 -1.43 -7.43 15.92
N ILE A 145 -0.77 -8.27 15.13
CA ILE A 145 -1.33 -8.89 13.91
C ILE A 145 -1.38 -10.40 14.09
N THR A 146 -2.55 -10.98 13.83
CA THR A 146 -2.76 -12.43 13.73
C THR A 146 -3.14 -12.77 12.30
N LEU A 147 -2.51 -13.79 11.75
CA LEU A 147 -2.78 -14.30 10.41
C LEU A 147 -3.24 -15.75 10.51
N ASP A 148 -4.33 -16.05 9.83
CA ASP A 148 -4.77 -17.42 9.57
C ASP A 148 -5.37 -17.46 8.16
N GLU A 149 -4.55 -17.87 7.18
CA GLU A 149 -4.89 -17.76 5.77
C GLU A 149 -4.72 -19.08 5.03
N GLN A 150 -5.63 -19.33 4.10
CA GLN A 150 -5.51 -20.46 3.18
C GLN A 150 -4.47 -20.19 2.10
N LEU A 151 -3.59 -21.15 1.92
CA LEU A 151 -2.57 -21.15 0.88
C LEU A 151 -2.92 -22.16 -0.22
N ARG A 152 -2.16 -22.10 -1.31
CA ARG A 152 -2.28 -23.05 -2.43
C ARG A 152 -2.13 -24.50 -1.95
N ARG A 153 -2.74 -25.42 -2.69
CA ARG A 153 -2.61 -26.88 -2.47
C ARG A 153 -3.08 -27.33 -1.09
N GLY A 154 -4.05 -26.63 -0.50
CA GLY A 154 -4.64 -26.99 0.79
C GLY A 154 -3.71 -26.80 1.98
N ARG A 155 -2.70 -25.94 1.84
CA ARG A 155 -1.83 -25.52 2.96
C ARG A 155 -2.48 -24.37 3.71
N ARG A 156 -2.05 -24.13 4.94
CA ARG A 156 -2.56 -23.05 5.79
C ARG A 156 -1.40 -22.30 6.42
N LEU A 157 -1.44 -20.97 6.35
CA LEU A 157 -0.55 -20.06 7.06
C LEU A 157 -1.16 -19.76 8.42
N ARG A 158 -0.35 -19.81 9.48
CA ARG A 158 -0.69 -19.20 10.77
C ARG A 158 0.47 -18.35 11.23
N GLY A 159 0.23 -17.12 11.65
CA GLY A 159 1.30 -16.24 12.09
C GLY A 159 0.85 -15.20 13.09
N THR A 160 1.81 -14.73 13.88
CA THR A 160 1.61 -13.65 14.85
C THR A 160 2.78 -12.69 14.74
N PHE A 161 2.48 -11.42 14.60
CA PHE A 161 3.47 -10.37 14.44
C PHE A 161 3.10 -9.13 15.25
N VAL A 162 4.12 -8.34 15.57
CA VAL A 162 4.00 -7.09 16.30
C VAL A 162 4.79 -6.03 15.54
N TRP A 163 4.14 -4.91 15.21
CA TRP A 163 4.77 -3.66 14.78
C TRP A 163 4.80 -2.70 15.97
N GLU A 164 5.94 -2.60 16.64
CA GLU A 164 6.16 -1.60 17.70
C GLU A 164 6.47 -0.25 17.04
N ILE A 165 5.61 0.74 17.29
CA ILE A 165 5.67 2.03 16.60
C ILE A 165 6.85 2.84 17.14
N ALA A 166 7.82 3.14 16.27
CA ALA A 166 8.97 3.99 16.61
C ALA A 166 8.74 5.44 16.17
N GLU A 167 8.06 5.65 15.04
CA GLU A 167 7.67 6.96 14.51
C GLU A 167 6.20 6.88 14.08
N GLY A 168 5.36 7.82 14.53
CA GLY A 168 3.92 7.89 14.26
C GLY A 168 3.31 9.16 14.87
N ASP A 169 2.05 9.48 14.57
CA ASP A 169 1.37 10.71 15.01
C ASP A 169 2.15 12.01 14.62
N LEU A 170 2.66 12.08 13.39
CA LEU A 170 3.61 13.11 12.93
C LEU A 170 2.96 14.28 12.16
N LEU A 171 1.73 14.12 11.72
CA LEU A 171 0.94 15.16 11.05
C LEU A 171 -0.47 15.14 11.64
N PRO A 172 -1.15 16.29 11.71
CA PRO A 172 -2.53 16.29 12.19
C PRO A 172 -3.41 15.37 11.36
N ALA A 173 -4.43 14.81 12.02
CA ALA A 173 -5.52 14.12 11.35
C ALA A 173 -6.10 14.95 10.21
N ALA A 174 -6.53 14.25 9.17
CA ALA A 174 -7.34 14.73 8.09
C ALA A 174 -8.68 15.23 8.68
N ALA A 175 -8.74 16.50 9.09
CA ALA A 175 -9.90 17.06 9.79
C ALA A 175 -11.23 16.76 9.07
N GLU A 176 -12.37 16.91 9.78
CA GLU A 176 -13.74 16.85 9.22
C GLU A 176 -13.94 17.73 7.97
N GLU A 177 -13.04 18.68 7.68
CA GLU A 177 -12.97 19.54 6.49
C GLU A 177 -13.01 18.79 5.15
N LEU A 178 -12.73 17.49 5.15
CA LEU A 178 -12.73 16.64 3.95
C LEU A 178 -14.05 15.91 3.70
N ALA A 179 -15.03 16.03 4.60
CA ALA A 179 -16.33 15.40 4.43
C ALA A 179 -17.00 15.84 3.10
N GLY A 180 -17.37 14.86 2.26
CA GLY A 180 -18.08 15.10 1.00
C GLY A 180 -17.20 15.40 -0.22
N GLN A 181 -15.86 15.47 -0.08
CA GLN A 181 -14.95 15.62 -1.22
C GLN A 181 -14.42 14.25 -1.69
N SER A 182 -14.24 14.08 -3.01
CA SER A 182 -13.65 12.86 -3.57
C SER A 182 -12.14 13.06 -3.79
N PHE A 183 -11.34 12.45 -2.94
CA PHE A 183 -9.88 12.50 -2.99
C PHE A 183 -9.28 11.14 -2.60
N HIS A 184 -8.06 10.91 -3.05
CA HIS A 184 -7.25 9.81 -2.56
C HIS A 184 -6.62 10.24 -1.23
N SER A 185 -6.90 9.49 -0.17
CA SER A 185 -6.39 9.74 1.18
C SER A 185 -5.33 8.72 1.52
N TRP A 186 -4.17 9.21 1.96
CA TRP A 186 -3.04 8.41 2.37
C TRP A 186 -2.57 8.84 3.76
N ASN A 187 -2.83 8.00 4.76
CA ASN A 187 -2.38 8.21 6.13
C ASN A 187 -1.10 7.39 6.38
N LEU A 188 0.04 8.07 6.61
CA LEU A 188 1.29 7.45 7.04
C LEU A 188 1.24 7.14 8.54
N VAL A 189 0.50 6.09 8.91
CA VAL A 189 0.17 5.75 10.30
C VAL A 189 1.42 5.51 11.15
N ALA A 190 2.28 4.60 10.71
CA ALA A 190 3.50 4.24 11.42
C ALA A 190 4.67 4.07 10.43
N PRO A 191 5.28 5.19 9.98
CA PRO A 191 6.32 5.18 8.96
C PRO A 191 7.57 4.36 9.33
N ARG A 192 7.83 4.15 10.62
CA ARG A 192 8.88 3.25 11.11
C ARG A 192 8.42 2.48 12.33
N CYS A 193 8.55 1.17 12.25
CA CYS A 193 8.29 0.25 13.35
C CYS A 193 9.46 -0.71 13.56
N ARG A 194 9.65 -1.18 14.80
CA ARG A 194 10.37 -2.43 15.05
C ARG A 194 9.39 -3.58 14.87
N VAL A 195 9.77 -4.59 14.09
CA VAL A 195 8.90 -5.73 13.80
C VAL A 195 9.49 -6.99 14.38
N SER A 196 8.65 -7.75 15.09
CA SER A 196 8.95 -9.09 15.54
C SER A 196 7.76 -10.00 15.29
N GLY A 197 7.98 -11.29 15.07
CA GLY A 197 6.90 -12.22 14.87
C GLY A 197 7.36 -13.60 14.44
N SER A 198 6.39 -14.45 14.15
CA SER A 198 6.64 -15.78 13.60
C SER A 198 5.46 -16.24 12.76
N TYR A 199 5.74 -17.20 11.89
CA TYR A 199 4.69 -17.95 11.21
C TYR A 199 5.04 -19.42 11.10
N ILE A 200 3.99 -20.23 11.02
CA ILE A 200 4.06 -21.64 10.65
C ILE A 200 3.25 -21.87 9.38
N ILE A 201 3.66 -22.88 8.62
CA ILE A 201 2.90 -23.40 7.50
C ILE A 201 2.48 -24.82 7.85
N VAL A 202 1.20 -25.10 7.70
CA VAL A 202 0.60 -26.40 7.92
C VAL A 202 0.21 -27.00 6.58
N GLY A 203 0.62 -28.25 6.35
CA GLY A 203 0.26 -29.03 5.17
C GLY A 203 -1.20 -29.46 5.16
N ARG A 204 -1.66 -30.00 4.04
CA ARG A 204 -3.01 -30.56 3.90
C ARG A 204 -3.25 -31.75 4.83
N ASP A 205 -2.18 -32.44 5.21
CA ASP A 205 -2.15 -33.56 6.16
C ASP A 205 -2.07 -33.12 7.63
N HIS A 206 -2.28 -31.82 7.89
CA HIS A 206 -2.21 -31.19 9.22
C HIS A 206 -0.83 -31.21 9.88
N ARG A 207 0.23 -31.59 9.15
CA ARG A 207 1.61 -31.53 9.67
C ARG A 207 2.21 -30.15 9.45
N GLN A 208 2.99 -29.68 10.41
CA GLN A 208 3.79 -28.47 10.25
C GLN A 208 4.91 -28.74 9.22
N ILE A 209 4.99 -27.90 8.18
CA ILE A 209 5.99 -28.03 7.11
C ILE A 209 7.08 -26.96 7.17
N GLU A 210 6.80 -25.83 7.82
CA GLU A 210 7.76 -24.75 8.02
C GLU A 210 7.39 -23.95 9.27
N GLU A 211 8.41 -23.43 9.93
CA GLU A 211 8.31 -22.43 11.00
C GLU A 211 9.41 -21.41 10.79
N ARG A 212 9.08 -20.13 10.97
CA ARG A 212 10.01 -19.01 10.84
C ARG A 212 9.76 -17.98 11.90
N VAL A 213 10.84 -17.42 12.41
CA VAL A 213 10.87 -16.22 13.23
C VAL A 213 11.32 -15.06 12.35
N PHE A 214 10.73 -13.89 12.58
CA PHE A 214 11.02 -12.68 11.84
C PHE A 214 11.39 -11.56 12.82
N ALA A 215 12.46 -10.83 12.48
CA ALA A 215 12.86 -9.60 13.17
C ALA A 215 13.34 -8.59 12.13
N GLY A 216 12.86 -7.35 12.20
CA GLY A 216 13.11 -6.39 11.15
C GLY A 216 12.61 -4.97 11.41
N VAL A 217 12.59 -4.17 10.36
CA VAL A 217 12.08 -2.79 10.35
C VAL A 217 10.88 -2.71 9.42
N GLY A 218 9.78 -2.16 9.93
CA GLY A 218 8.48 -2.15 9.28
C GLY A 218 7.91 -0.77 9.02
N TYR A 219 6.82 -0.79 8.26
CA TYR A 219 6.02 0.36 7.90
C TYR A 219 4.55 -0.02 7.91
N HIS A 220 3.69 0.95 8.22
CA HIS A 220 2.25 0.82 8.11
C HIS A 220 1.61 2.12 7.60
N ASP A 221 0.71 1.99 6.63
CA ASP A 221 -0.18 3.05 6.17
C ASP A 221 -1.61 2.57 5.96
N HIS A 222 -2.49 3.56 5.83
CA HIS A 222 -3.90 3.39 5.60
C HIS A 222 -4.31 4.25 4.40
N ASN A 223 -4.94 3.63 3.41
CA ASN A 223 -5.35 4.31 2.17
C ASN A 223 -6.84 4.16 1.96
N ARG A 224 -7.49 5.23 1.53
CA ARG A 224 -8.89 5.22 1.11
C ARG A 224 -9.17 6.16 -0.04
N ASP A 225 -10.23 5.87 -0.77
CA ASP A 225 -10.83 6.77 -1.77
C ASP A 225 -12.30 6.36 -1.95
N THR A 226 -13.16 7.33 -2.22
CA THR A 226 -14.59 7.10 -2.47
C THR A 226 -14.88 6.67 -3.91
N ARG A 227 -13.88 6.79 -4.80
CA ARG A 227 -14.00 6.53 -6.24
C ARG A 227 -13.41 5.18 -6.62
N TRP A 228 -14.01 4.58 -7.66
CA TRP A 228 -13.49 3.35 -8.24
C TRP A 228 -12.07 3.56 -8.79
N LEU A 229 -11.10 2.83 -8.25
CA LEU A 229 -9.67 2.98 -8.54
C LEU A 229 -9.33 3.06 -10.05
N PRO A 230 -9.77 2.13 -10.93
CA PRO A 230 -9.50 2.21 -12.36
C PRO A 230 -10.17 3.40 -13.05
N ALA A 231 -11.17 4.05 -12.45
CA ALA A 231 -11.86 5.25 -12.96
C ALA A 231 -11.25 6.57 -12.51
N ALA A 232 -10.57 6.60 -11.36
CA ALA A 232 -9.90 7.79 -10.85
C ALA A 232 -8.41 7.82 -11.21
N VAL A 233 -7.71 6.69 -11.03
CA VAL A 233 -6.25 6.64 -11.02
C VAL A 233 -5.70 6.18 -12.36
N ARG A 234 -4.73 6.93 -12.90
CA ARG A 234 -3.97 6.53 -14.09
C ARG A 234 -2.85 5.57 -13.72
N SER A 235 -2.07 5.96 -12.71
CA SER A 235 -0.97 5.18 -12.18
C SER A 235 -0.50 5.81 -10.87
N TRP A 236 0.18 5.01 -10.06
CA TRP A 236 1.06 5.56 -9.04
C TRP A 236 2.35 4.79 -8.91
N GLN A 237 3.35 5.46 -8.35
CA GLN A 237 4.58 4.85 -7.89
C GLN A 237 4.83 5.23 -6.44
N TRP A 238 4.83 4.24 -5.57
CA TRP A 238 5.06 4.40 -4.14
C TRP A 238 6.37 3.73 -3.74
N GLY A 239 7.02 4.20 -2.70
CA GLY A 239 8.13 3.47 -2.11
C GLY A 239 8.66 4.08 -0.85
N ARG A 240 9.38 3.26 -0.08
CA ARG A 240 9.98 3.64 1.19
C ARG A 240 11.40 3.13 1.34
N ALA A 241 12.20 3.85 2.10
CA ALA A 241 13.54 3.46 2.51
C ALA A 241 13.78 3.86 3.97
N HIS A 242 14.28 2.92 4.77
CA HIS A 242 14.69 3.16 6.16
C HIS A 242 16.21 3.31 6.19
N PHE A 243 16.69 4.55 6.19
CA PHE A 243 18.11 4.85 6.41
C PHE A 243 18.45 4.86 7.90
N ALA A 244 19.76 4.89 8.20
CA ALA A 244 20.24 5.13 9.55
C ALA A 244 19.77 6.53 10.03
N GLY A 245 18.86 6.55 11.01
CA GLY A 245 18.33 7.76 11.63
C GLY A 245 17.33 8.56 10.77
N MET A 246 16.94 8.10 9.58
CA MET A 246 15.97 8.78 8.73
C MET A 246 15.10 7.77 7.98
N THR A 247 13.83 8.09 7.80
CA THR A 247 12.92 7.35 6.94
C THR A 247 12.49 8.24 5.80
N VAL A 248 12.51 7.73 4.57
CA VAL A 248 12.00 8.47 3.41
C VAL A 248 10.92 7.64 2.73
N VAL A 249 9.76 8.24 2.51
CA VAL A 249 8.64 7.64 1.79
C VAL A 249 8.26 8.58 0.66
N PHE A 250 8.01 8.05 -0.52
CA PHE A 250 7.59 8.83 -1.68
C PHE A 250 6.35 8.23 -2.33
N TYR A 251 5.53 9.10 -2.91
CA TYR A 251 4.32 8.76 -3.63
C TYR A 251 4.22 9.66 -4.86
N LEU A 252 4.36 9.08 -6.04
CA LEU A 252 4.08 9.71 -7.33
C LEU A 252 2.67 9.31 -7.74
N TYR A 253 1.68 10.12 -7.41
CA TYR A 253 0.27 9.82 -7.67
C TYR A 253 -0.20 10.54 -8.95
N GLN A 254 -0.94 9.85 -9.83
CA GLN A 254 -1.47 10.45 -11.05
C GLN A 254 -2.91 10.01 -11.30
N GLU A 255 -3.81 10.98 -11.37
CA GLU A 255 -5.18 10.74 -11.82
C GLU A 255 -5.28 10.69 -13.34
N ILE A 256 -6.39 10.16 -13.85
CA ILE A 256 -6.65 10.08 -15.29
C ILE A 256 -6.70 11.47 -15.94
N ALA A 257 -7.23 12.47 -15.21
CA ALA A 257 -7.32 13.84 -15.70
C ALA A 257 -5.99 14.59 -15.69
N ASP A 258 -4.99 14.09 -14.96
CA ASP A 258 -3.72 14.81 -14.78
C ASP A 258 -2.77 14.58 -15.97
N THR A 259 -2.11 15.66 -16.40
CA THR A 259 -1.10 15.62 -17.47
C THR A 259 0.25 15.07 -17.00
N ALA A 260 0.54 15.19 -15.70
CA ALA A 260 1.77 14.70 -15.05
C ALA A 260 1.45 14.16 -13.63
N PRO A 261 2.27 13.26 -13.08
CA PRO A 261 2.11 12.79 -11.70
C PRO A 261 2.45 13.90 -10.68
N LEU A 262 1.75 13.88 -9.57
CA LEU A 262 1.97 14.69 -8.39
C LEU A 262 2.98 14.01 -7.46
N PRO A 263 4.17 14.60 -7.24
CA PRO A 263 5.15 14.04 -6.33
C PRO A 263 4.85 14.43 -4.88
N ARG A 264 4.90 13.44 -3.99
CA ARG A 264 4.94 13.62 -2.55
C ARG A 264 6.14 12.89 -2.00
N LEU A 265 6.91 13.60 -1.18
CA LEU A 265 8.11 13.09 -0.56
C LEU A 265 8.00 13.44 0.93
N CYS A 266 8.02 12.42 1.79
CA CYS A 266 7.95 12.56 3.23
C CYS A 266 9.28 12.08 3.82
N LEU A 267 9.91 12.94 4.61
CA LEU A 267 11.11 12.64 5.39
C LEU A 267 10.74 12.64 6.86
N MET A 268 10.97 11.50 7.52
CA MET A 268 10.81 11.37 8.95
C MET A 268 12.19 11.28 9.60
N GLN A 269 12.43 12.15 10.56
CA GLN A 269 13.68 12.24 11.30
C GLN A 269 13.39 12.84 12.68
N HIS A 270 13.97 12.25 13.74
CA HIS A 270 13.80 12.74 15.12
C HIS A 270 12.32 12.89 15.53
N ASN A 271 11.46 11.95 15.14
CA ASN A 271 10.02 11.98 15.41
C ASN A 271 9.31 13.25 14.90
N ALA A 272 9.78 13.79 13.78
CA ALA A 272 9.13 14.85 13.01
C ALA A 272 9.03 14.44 11.55
N LEU A 273 7.94 14.84 10.88
CA LEU A 273 7.74 14.65 9.45
C LEU A 273 7.89 16.00 8.73
N ASN A 274 8.75 16.01 7.71
CA ASN A 274 8.85 17.10 6.74
C ASN A 274 8.43 16.59 5.36
N ALA A 275 7.54 17.31 4.68
CA ALA A 275 7.07 16.99 3.34
C ALA A 275 7.52 18.07 2.33
N PRO A 276 8.82 18.12 1.96
CA PRO A 276 9.32 19.19 1.12
C PRO A 276 8.78 19.05 -0.30
N ALA A 277 8.61 20.20 -0.98
CA ALA A 277 8.43 20.22 -2.42
C ALA A 277 9.64 19.54 -3.10
N ALA A 278 9.37 18.55 -3.94
CA ALA A 278 10.38 17.76 -4.61
C ALA A 278 10.18 17.78 -6.12
N ASN A 279 11.24 18.12 -6.86
CA ASN A 279 11.28 17.88 -8.30
C ASN A 279 11.69 16.44 -8.52
N PHE A 280 10.89 15.68 -9.27
CA PHE A 280 11.22 14.29 -9.60
C PHE A 280 11.65 14.14 -11.06
N LYS A 281 12.51 13.16 -11.31
CA LYS A 281 12.89 12.70 -12.64
C LYS A 281 12.82 11.17 -12.68
N ALA A 282 12.18 10.65 -13.71
CA ALA A 282 12.08 9.24 -14.00
C ALA A 282 12.91 8.91 -15.26
N ALA A 283 13.73 7.87 -15.19
CA ALA A 283 14.65 7.48 -16.26
C ALA A 283 14.77 5.96 -16.40
N ASP A 284 15.53 5.52 -17.41
CA ASP A 284 15.84 4.12 -17.68
C ASP A 284 14.58 3.23 -17.77
N PHE A 285 13.55 3.69 -18.47
CA PHE A 285 12.28 2.98 -18.52
C PHE A 285 12.43 1.56 -19.06
N ARG A 286 11.87 0.60 -18.33
CA ARG A 286 11.80 -0.81 -18.71
C ARG A 286 10.35 -1.22 -18.89
N ARG A 287 10.14 -2.37 -19.51
CA ARG A 287 8.84 -3.01 -19.65
C ARG A 287 8.89 -4.41 -19.05
N HIS A 288 7.98 -4.68 -18.11
CA HIS A 288 7.81 -6.02 -17.55
C HIS A 288 7.14 -6.94 -18.58
N HIS A 289 7.29 -8.26 -18.44
CA HIS A 289 6.69 -9.22 -19.38
C HIS A 289 5.15 -9.19 -19.37
N PHE A 290 4.52 -8.66 -18.31
CA PHE A 290 3.08 -8.36 -18.27
C PHE A 290 2.68 -7.04 -18.96
N GLY A 291 3.63 -6.33 -19.58
CA GLY A 291 3.39 -5.14 -20.39
C GLY A 291 3.46 -3.80 -19.64
N ILE A 292 3.55 -3.80 -18.31
CA ILE A 292 3.70 -2.57 -17.52
C ILE A 292 5.04 -1.92 -17.82
N ARG A 293 5.01 -0.65 -18.22
CA ARG A 293 6.19 0.21 -18.34
C ARG A 293 6.43 0.90 -17.00
N TYR A 294 7.65 0.87 -16.51
CA TYR A 294 8.04 1.47 -15.23
C TYR A 294 9.43 2.11 -15.34
N PRO A 295 9.73 3.16 -14.54
CA PRO A 295 11.08 3.71 -14.49
C PRO A 295 11.98 2.84 -13.63
N HIS A 296 13.15 2.49 -14.17
CA HIS A 296 14.16 1.74 -13.42
C HIS A 296 14.97 2.65 -12.49
N ALA A 297 15.02 3.94 -12.78
CA ALA A 297 15.68 4.95 -11.96
C ALA A 297 14.73 6.12 -11.66
N LEU A 298 14.64 6.49 -10.39
CA LEU A 298 13.95 7.67 -9.89
C LEU A 298 14.94 8.59 -9.18
N THR A 299 14.80 9.88 -9.39
CA THR A 299 15.56 10.91 -8.67
C THR A 299 14.61 11.98 -8.18
N PHE A 300 14.71 12.34 -6.90
CA PHE A 300 13.99 13.45 -6.29
C PHE A 300 15.01 14.46 -5.80
N ALA A 301 14.92 15.70 -6.26
CA ALA A 301 15.71 16.83 -5.79
C ALA A 301 14.82 17.74 -4.95
N PHE A 302 15.26 18.04 -3.73
CA PHE A 302 14.47 18.78 -2.74
C PHE A 302 15.38 19.58 -1.81
N LYS A 303 14.79 20.36 -0.90
CA LYS A 303 15.51 21.03 0.19
C LYS A 303 15.32 20.29 1.50
N HIS A 304 16.42 20.11 2.24
CA HIS A 304 16.43 19.62 3.62
C HIS A 304 17.31 20.58 4.43
N GLU A 305 16.76 21.15 5.51
CA GLU A 305 17.44 22.18 6.32
C GLU A 305 18.00 23.33 5.46
N ASP A 306 17.20 23.83 4.52
CA ASP A 306 17.53 24.86 3.52
C ASP A 306 18.68 24.54 2.55
N GLN A 307 19.25 23.34 2.65
CA GLN A 307 20.30 22.85 1.76
C GLN A 307 19.74 21.92 0.70
N ARG A 308 20.46 21.79 -0.42
CA ARG A 308 20.11 20.85 -1.48
C ARG A 308 20.30 19.40 -1.00
N ALA A 309 19.28 18.58 -1.22
CA ALA A 309 19.30 17.15 -0.98
C ALA A 309 18.76 16.40 -2.20
N MET A 310 19.14 15.13 -2.32
CA MET A 310 18.73 14.28 -3.42
C MET A 310 18.48 12.85 -2.96
N LEU A 311 17.30 12.31 -3.29
CA LEU A 311 16.99 10.90 -3.17
C LEU A 311 17.11 10.26 -4.55
N GLN A 312 17.86 9.17 -4.65
CA GLN A 312 17.93 8.32 -5.83
C GLN A 312 17.42 6.94 -5.46
N VAL A 313 16.52 6.39 -6.28
CA VAL A 313 15.99 5.04 -6.10
C VAL A 313 16.19 4.27 -7.40
N ARG A 314 16.84 3.11 -7.31
CA ARG A 314 17.09 2.23 -8.46
C ARG A 314 16.42 0.89 -8.21
N GLN A 315 15.49 0.54 -9.09
CA GLN A 315 14.81 -0.75 -9.05
C GLN A 315 15.83 -1.86 -9.31
N GLN A 316 15.94 -2.85 -8.42
CA GLN A 316 16.88 -3.96 -8.61
C GLN A 316 16.17 -5.19 -9.15
N ARG A 317 15.04 -5.54 -8.54
CA ARG A 317 14.35 -6.80 -8.84
C ARG A 317 12.85 -6.68 -8.65
N VAL A 318 12.09 -7.14 -9.63
CA VAL A 318 10.64 -7.38 -9.48
C VAL A 318 10.46 -8.61 -8.59
N ILE A 319 9.78 -8.45 -7.45
CA ILE A 319 9.51 -9.53 -6.50
C ILE A 319 8.04 -9.97 -6.50
N ASP A 320 7.13 -9.13 -6.97
CA ASP A 320 5.74 -9.48 -7.27
C ASP A 320 5.29 -8.75 -8.54
N GLY A 321 4.44 -9.39 -9.34
CA GLY A 321 4.04 -8.84 -10.63
C GLY A 321 2.75 -9.40 -11.21
N SER A 322 1.99 -8.49 -11.81
CA SER A 322 0.81 -8.74 -12.63
C SER A 322 0.78 -7.76 -13.81
N TYR A 323 -0.33 -7.73 -14.54
CA TYR A 323 -0.59 -6.78 -15.63
C TYR A 323 -1.16 -5.42 -15.17
N PHE A 324 -1.36 -5.24 -13.86
CA PHE A 324 -1.74 -3.94 -13.27
C PHE A 324 -0.83 -3.50 -12.12
N TYR A 325 0.07 -4.36 -11.62
CA TYR A 325 0.86 -4.10 -10.42
C TYR A 325 2.27 -4.71 -10.52
N LEU A 326 3.27 -4.02 -9.99
CA LEU A 326 4.62 -4.53 -9.76
C LEU A 326 5.10 -4.10 -8.37
N ARG A 327 5.81 -4.98 -7.68
CA ARG A 327 6.59 -4.67 -6.46
C ARG A 327 8.05 -4.96 -6.70
N PHE A 328 8.91 -4.13 -6.13
CA PHE A 328 10.34 -4.20 -6.32
C PHE A 328 11.09 -4.20 -4.99
N LEU A 329 12.20 -4.94 -4.96
CA LEU A 329 13.34 -4.56 -4.15
C LEU A 329 14.17 -3.55 -4.93
N ALA A 330 14.55 -2.47 -4.26
CA ALA A 330 15.29 -1.37 -4.83
C ALA A 330 16.43 -0.95 -3.88
N ASP A 331 17.40 -0.22 -4.42
CA ASP A 331 18.39 0.48 -3.61
C ASP A 331 18.03 1.97 -3.59
N ALA A 332 18.05 2.54 -2.40
CA ALA A 332 17.90 3.97 -2.19
C ALA A 332 19.22 4.58 -1.74
N ARG A 333 19.56 5.74 -2.31
CA ARG A 333 20.68 6.59 -1.93
C ARG A 333 20.14 7.98 -1.61
N LEU A 334 20.44 8.47 -0.42
CA LEU A 334 20.06 9.80 0.03
C LEU A 334 21.33 10.64 0.21
N GLU A 335 21.47 11.68 -0.60
CA GLU A 335 22.55 12.67 -0.51
C GLU A 335 22.02 13.90 0.21
N LEU A 336 22.67 14.26 1.32
CA LEU A 336 22.36 15.40 2.18
C LEU A 336 23.46 16.47 2.06
N SER A 337 23.28 17.59 2.77
CA SER A 337 24.27 18.65 2.89
C SER A 337 25.62 18.13 3.43
N GLY A 338 26.70 18.84 3.09
CA GLY A 338 28.06 18.48 3.52
C GLY A 338 28.61 17.18 2.91
N GLY A 339 27.98 16.64 1.86
CA GLY A 339 28.44 15.44 1.16
C GLY A 339 28.07 14.12 1.85
N ARG A 340 27.31 14.16 2.95
CA ARG A 340 26.83 12.96 3.65
C ARG A 340 25.90 12.17 2.72
N THR A 341 26.29 10.92 2.45
CA THR A 341 25.50 9.98 1.64
C THR A 341 25.05 8.81 2.52
N LEU A 342 23.74 8.56 2.56
CA LEU A 342 23.15 7.37 3.18
C LEU A 342 22.67 6.40 2.10
N ARG A 343 22.71 5.10 2.43
CA ARG A 343 22.22 4.03 1.56
C ARG A 343 21.34 3.10 2.37
N ALA A 344 20.28 2.61 1.76
CA ALA A 344 19.39 1.63 2.36
C ALA A 344 18.70 0.79 1.26
N PRO A 345 18.32 -0.46 1.56
CA PRO A 345 17.34 -1.15 0.75
C PRO A 345 16.01 -0.40 0.80
N ALA A 346 15.23 -0.54 -0.26
CA ALA A 346 13.92 0.06 -0.42
C ALA A 346 12.91 -0.95 -0.96
N ILE A 347 11.66 -0.82 -0.52
CA ILE A 347 10.51 -1.46 -1.16
C ILE A 347 9.83 -0.39 -1.99
N THR A 348 9.52 -0.70 -3.24
CA THR A 348 8.73 0.20 -4.09
C THR A 348 7.68 -0.57 -4.87
N GLU A 349 6.65 0.16 -5.30
CA GLU A 349 5.49 -0.38 -5.98
C GLU A 349 5.09 0.49 -7.16
N GLN A 350 4.68 -0.15 -8.25
CA GLN A 350 4.09 0.50 -9.42
C GLN A 350 2.70 -0.07 -9.65
N LEU A 351 1.68 0.79 -9.60
CA LEU A 351 0.33 0.44 -9.99
C LEU A 351 -0.06 1.12 -11.32
N ALA A 352 -0.73 0.38 -12.18
CA ALA A 352 -1.39 0.83 -13.40
C ALA A 352 -2.76 0.15 -13.53
N PRO A 353 -3.83 0.67 -12.90
CA PRO A 353 -5.08 -0.07 -12.71
C PRO A 353 -5.95 -0.18 -13.97
N ARG A 354 -5.59 0.50 -15.08
CA ARG A 354 -6.37 0.48 -16.34
C ARG A 354 -6.73 -0.93 -16.81
N ALA A 355 -5.84 -1.90 -16.62
CA ALA A 355 -6.07 -3.27 -17.06
C ALA A 355 -7.18 -3.98 -16.27
N LEU A 356 -7.52 -3.54 -15.05
CA LEU A 356 -8.63 -4.07 -14.24
C LEU A 356 -10.00 -3.80 -14.86
N ARG A 357 -10.11 -2.88 -15.83
CA ARG A 357 -11.35 -2.66 -16.60
C ARG A 357 -11.60 -3.76 -17.65
N ARG A 358 -10.60 -4.59 -17.97
CA ARG A 358 -10.67 -5.56 -19.07
C ARG A 358 -11.19 -6.89 -18.56
N ARG A 359 -12.49 -7.14 -18.74
CA ARG A 359 -13.18 -8.35 -18.25
C ARG A 359 -12.57 -9.68 -18.70
N TRP A 360 -11.92 -9.72 -19.87
CA TRP A 360 -11.26 -10.94 -20.35
C TRP A 360 -9.99 -11.29 -19.56
N LEU A 361 -9.45 -10.38 -18.74
CA LEU A 361 -8.36 -10.65 -17.80
C LEU A 361 -8.86 -11.12 -16.43
N ASP A 362 -10.16 -11.00 -16.14
CA ASP A 362 -10.74 -11.34 -14.82
C ASP A 362 -10.35 -12.74 -14.36
N TRP A 363 -10.37 -13.73 -15.27
CA TRP A 363 -10.04 -15.12 -14.94
C TRP A 363 -8.58 -15.29 -14.47
N LEU A 364 -7.63 -14.53 -15.03
CA LEU A 364 -6.23 -14.55 -14.59
C LEU A 364 -6.07 -13.99 -13.19
N THR A 365 -6.76 -12.88 -12.87
CA THR A 365 -6.76 -12.37 -11.49
C THR A 365 -7.43 -13.37 -10.56
N ASP A 366 -8.59 -13.90 -10.94
CA ASP A 366 -9.43 -14.76 -10.11
C ASP A 366 -8.72 -16.07 -9.74
N MET A 367 -7.92 -16.64 -10.65
CA MET A 367 -7.09 -17.81 -10.35
C MET A 367 -6.07 -17.56 -9.23
N ARG A 368 -5.63 -16.31 -9.01
CA ARG A 368 -4.70 -15.95 -7.94
C ARG A 368 -5.38 -15.59 -6.62
N ILE A 369 -6.71 -15.74 -6.54
CA ILE A 369 -7.52 -15.41 -5.37
C ILE A 369 -8.13 -16.70 -4.78
N GLY A 370 -7.89 -16.94 -3.49
CA GLY A 370 -8.60 -17.95 -2.72
C GLY A 370 -9.98 -17.44 -2.29
N LYS A 371 -10.96 -18.35 -2.24
CA LYS A 371 -12.37 -18.05 -1.97
C LYS A 371 -13.03 -19.23 -1.26
N HIS A 372 -14.09 -18.96 -0.50
CA HIS A 372 -14.91 -19.99 0.17
C HIS A 372 -14.06 -20.98 0.99
N GLY A 373 -13.09 -20.44 1.74
CA GLY A 373 -12.19 -21.24 2.57
C GLY A 373 -11.18 -22.10 1.80
N ARG A 374 -10.97 -21.85 0.50
CA ARG A 374 -9.93 -22.50 -0.32
C ARG A 374 -8.89 -21.48 -0.75
N GLY A 375 -7.62 -21.87 -0.73
CA GLY A 375 -6.54 -21.04 -1.29
C GLY A 375 -6.60 -20.94 -2.82
N SER A 376 -5.81 -20.04 -3.38
CA SER A 376 -5.81 -19.75 -4.82
C SER A 376 -5.42 -20.95 -5.71
N PHE A 377 -5.65 -20.84 -7.02
CA PHE A 377 -5.23 -21.81 -8.05
C PHE A 377 -3.91 -21.48 -8.80
N LEU A 378 -3.54 -20.20 -8.97
CA LEU A 378 -2.19 -19.73 -9.35
C LEU A 378 -1.44 -18.90 -8.27
N PRO A 379 -0.09 -18.91 -8.26
CA PRO A 379 0.75 -18.20 -7.28
C PRO A 379 0.33 -16.76 -7.04
#